data_AF-A0ABD4E246-F1
#
_entry.id   AF-A0ABD4E246-F1
#
_cell.length_a   1.000
_cell.length_b   1.000
_cell.length_c   1.000
_cell.angle_alpha   90.00
_cell.angle_beta   90.00
_cell.angle_gamma   90.00
#
_symmetry.space_group_name_H-M   'P 1'
#
loop_
_entity.id
_entity.type
_entity.pdbx_description
1 polymer ?
#
loop_
_entity_poly.entity_id
_entity_poly.type
_entity_poly.pdbx_seq_one_letter_code
_entity_poly.pdbx_strand_id
1 'polypeptide(L)'
;MAETPPSNTKPAAEGLRKSGWRRARPWAIGGGIGLLLASLLAVLSPLREKSDERALTDLGFSRGTCNDSNGSGITPDSGCLALRAKPELTTAQVAAAMPRLRKLGLRLELSLADTEVDSIDSLNGLDRLESLDISGTPVWNIEALKGMHSLKNLVLHRTKVENIDALKGLTGLQSLNLWETRVSNLDALKDLTDLRQLDIRDTQVRDLDALGKLPHLETLKLGGARNVRDIEPLGRLTTLKTLDLNETQIESLDALKKLHDLQALYLANTPVRNIDLLREMPKLTTLVLDGSKVENVAATRGLVQLETLVLARTQVTNIDALKSLTGLRRLNLADTRVENIDALSGLTGLQMLNLFRTRVRNIDALKGLTGLQELYLANTPVQNVEVLKGLTGLRELVLYGTLASNVDELKAALPNTRVVW
;
A
#
# COMPACT_ATOMS: atom_id res chain seq x y z
N MET A 1 8.52 -40.47 76.98
CA MET A 1 8.64 -40.74 75.53
C MET A 1 9.70 -39.77 75.03
N ALA A 2 11.00 -40.04 75.19
CA ALA A 2 11.84 -40.99 74.45
C ALA A 2 11.75 -40.74 72.93
N GLU A 3 12.78 -40.42 72.16
CA GLU A 3 14.23 -40.39 72.36
C GLU A 3 14.89 -39.45 71.32
N THR A 4 16.08 -38.98 71.66
CA THR A 4 16.99 -38.06 70.96
C THR A 4 17.96 -38.77 69.96
N PRO A 5 18.78 -38.02 69.18
CA PRO A 5 19.42 -38.39 67.90
C PRO A 5 20.86 -38.92 68.06
N PRO A 6 21.73 -38.95 67.01
CA PRO A 6 22.71 -37.85 66.79
C PRO A 6 23.15 -37.68 65.31
N SER A 7 24.13 -36.88 64.89
CA SER A 7 24.72 -35.57 65.23
C SER A 7 26.01 -35.45 64.39
N ASN A 8 26.35 -34.23 63.95
CA ASN A 8 27.71 -33.65 63.84
C ASN A 8 28.73 -34.29 62.87
N THR A 9 29.59 -33.57 62.14
CA THR A 9 30.49 -32.48 62.58
C THR A 9 30.99 -31.61 61.41
N LYS A 10 31.24 -30.32 61.69
CA LYS A 10 32.21 -29.40 61.04
C LYS A 10 33.39 -29.23 62.03
N PRO A 11 34.62 -28.82 61.66
CA PRO A 11 34.98 -27.41 61.35
C PRO A 11 36.12 -27.21 60.30
N ALA A 12 36.26 -26.06 59.63
CA ALA A 12 37.25 -24.96 59.81
C ALA A 12 38.74 -25.41 59.87
N ALA A 13 39.78 -24.77 59.32
CA ALA A 13 40.05 -23.37 59.00
C ALA A 13 41.33 -23.26 58.11
N GLU A 14 41.65 -22.03 57.65
CA GLU A 14 42.99 -21.44 57.42
C GLU A 14 43.99 -22.17 56.48
N GLY A 15 44.66 -21.55 55.52
CA GLY A 15 45.41 -20.29 55.56
C GLY A 15 46.86 -20.57 55.08
N LEU A 16 47.53 -19.55 54.54
CA LEU A 16 48.95 -19.45 54.11
C LEU A 16 49.24 -19.79 52.63
N ARG A 17 49.50 -18.81 51.76
CA ARG A 17 50.69 -17.91 51.59
C ARG A 17 51.96 -18.61 51.06
N LYS A 18 52.31 -18.13 49.85
CA LYS A 18 53.66 -17.76 49.34
C LYS A 18 54.71 -18.86 49.15
N SER A 19 55.21 -18.95 47.91
CA SER A 19 56.65 -18.80 47.65
C SER A 19 56.87 -18.50 46.17
N GLY A 20 57.50 -17.37 45.88
CA GLY A 20 58.03 -17.08 44.56
C GLY A 20 59.43 -17.67 44.39
N TRP A 21 59.77 -18.04 43.16
CA TRP A 21 61.14 -18.22 42.72
C TRP A 21 61.37 -17.50 41.39
N ARG A 22 62.60 -17.00 41.25
CA ARG A 22 63.03 -15.95 40.32
C ARG A 22 63.37 -16.48 38.92
N ARG A 23 63.15 -15.59 37.94
CA ARG A 23 63.88 -15.32 36.67
C ARG A 23 64.42 -16.51 35.86
N ALA A 24 63.90 -16.61 34.63
CA ALA A 24 64.71 -16.69 33.42
C ALA A 24 63.96 -16.03 32.24
N ARG A 25 64.63 -15.13 31.50
CA ARG A 25 64.22 -14.75 30.14
C ARG A 25 64.59 -15.91 29.21
N PRO A 26 63.81 -16.15 28.15
CA PRO A 26 64.37 -15.88 26.82
C PRO A 26 63.39 -15.15 25.90
N TRP A 27 63.97 -14.62 24.83
CA TRP A 27 63.33 -13.79 23.81
C TRP A 27 62.30 -14.51 22.93
N ALA A 28 61.37 -13.68 22.43
CA ALA A 28 60.84 -13.61 21.08
C ALA A 28 59.71 -14.55 20.59
N ILE A 29 58.85 -13.90 19.79
CA ILE A 29 57.86 -14.38 18.80
C ILE A 29 56.51 -14.82 19.37
N GLY A 30 55.59 -13.86 19.48
CA GLY A 30 54.17 -14.11 19.75
C GLY A 30 53.26 -12.93 19.41
N GLY A 31 53.67 -12.04 18.50
CA GLY A 31 52.90 -10.85 18.09
C GLY A 31 52.37 -10.90 16.65
N GLY A 32 52.61 -12.00 15.92
CA GLY A 32 52.30 -12.09 14.48
C GLY A 32 50.96 -12.77 14.16
N ILE A 33 50.45 -13.64 15.04
CA ILE A 33 49.32 -14.53 14.68
C ILE A 33 47.96 -13.81 14.79
N GLY A 34 47.81 -12.83 15.70
CA GLY A 34 46.57 -12.05 15.82
C GLY A 34 46.33 -11.06 14.67
N LEU A 35 47.40 -10.44 14.14
CA LEU A 35 47.31 -9.49 13.02
C LEU A 35 47.25 -10.19 11.66
N LEU A 36 47.88 -11.37 11.50
CA LEU A 36 47.75 -12.18 10.28
C LEU A 36 46.35 -12.81 10.14
N LEU A 37 45.71 -13.26 11.23
CA LEU A 37 44.34 -13.77 11.18
C LEU A 37 43.32 -12.68 10.87
N ALA A 38 43.45 -11.48 11.44
CA ALA A 38 42.58 -10.34 11.13
C ALA A 38 42.76 -9.86 9.68
N SER A 39 43.99 -9.85 9.17
CA SER A 39 44.29 -9.47 7.78
C SER A 39 43.84 -10.54 6.77
N LEU A 40 43.94 -11.83 7.13
CA LEU A 40 43.43 -12.94 6.32
C LEU A 40 41.90 -12.94 6.30
N LEU A 41 41.23 -12.64 7.42
CA LEU A 41 39.77 -12.48 7.50
C LEU A 41 39.31 -11.30 6.63
N ALA A 42 40.03 -10.17 6.63
CA ALA A 42 39.73 -9.02 5.79
C ALA A 42 39.91 -9.30 4.27
N VAL A 43 40.87 -10.15 3.89
CA VAL A 43 41.08 -10.57 2.48
C VAL A 43 40.12 -11.70 2.07
N LEU A 44 39.70 -12.56 3.01
CA LEU A 44 38.74 -13.65 2.76
C LEU A 44 37.28 -13.17 2.76
N SER A 45 36.96 -12.06 3.42
CA SER A 45 35.60 -11.55 3.50
C SER A 45 34.99 -11.21 2.13
N PRO A 46 35.67 -10.45 1.23
CA PRO A 46 35.17 -10.18 -0.12
C PRO A 46 35.10 -11.43 -1.01
N LEU A 47 35.98 -12.41 -0.80
CA LEU A 47 35.98 -13.67 -1.54
C LEU A 47 34.84 -14.60 -1.10
N ARG A 48 34.56 -14.63 0.21
CA ARG A 48 33.44 -15.38 0.80
C ARG A 48 32.10 -14.78 0.39
N GLU A 49 31.98 -13.46 0.40
CA GLU A 49 30.78 -12.75 -0.03
C GLU A 49 30.45 -13.02 -1.51
N LYS A 50 31.46 -12.95 -2.40
CA LYS A 50 31.29 -13.34 -3.82
C LYS A 50 30.96 -14.83 -4.02
N SER A 51 31.44 -15.72 -3.14
CA SER A 51 31.12 -17.15 -3.19
C SER A 51 29.69 -17.43 -2.73
N ASP A 52 29.24 -16.76 -1.68
CA ASP A 52 27.89 -16.90 -1.14
C ASP A 52 26.86 -16.31 -2.12
N GLU A 53 27.19 -15.21 -2.80
CA GLU A 53 26.35 -14.62 -3.86
C GLU A 53 26.20 -15.53 -5.08
N ARG A 54 27.28 -16.15 -5.55
CA ARG A 54 27.21 -17.14 -6.64
C ARG A 54 26.35 -18.33 -6.25
N ALA A 55 26.53 -18.85 -5.04
CA ALA A 55 25.74 -19.98 -4.56
C ALA A 55 24.24 -19.63 -4.45
N LEU A 56 23.88 -18.41 -4.02
CA LEU A 56 22.48 -17.96 -4.03
C LEU A 56 21.94 -17.81 -5.46
N THR A 57 22.77 -17.37 -6.39
CA THR A 57 22.41 -17.27 -7.81
C THR A 57 22.15 -18.65 -8.43
N ASP A 58 23.01 -19.62 -8.12
CA ASP A 58 22.89 -21.02 -8.55
C ASP A 58 21.65 -21.69 -7.94
N LEU A 59 21.25 -21.27 -6.73
CA LEU A 59 20.01 -21.71 -6.09
C LEU A 59 18.75 -21.06 -6.67
N GLY A 60 18.87 -20.13 -7.61
CA GLY A 60 17.73 -19.49 -8.26
C GLY A 60 17.34 -18.11 -7.72
N PHE A 61 18.21 -17.46 -6.94
CA PHE A 61 18.01 -16.07 -6.53
C PHE A 61 18.71 -15.08 -7.47
N SER A 62 18.22 -13.85 -7.49
CA SER A 62 18.84 -12.71 -8.16
C SER A 62 18.90 -11.55 -7.19
N ARG A 63 19.91 -10.68 -7.32
CA ARG A 63 20.05 -9.51 -6.46
C ARG A 63 19.07 -8.42 -6.89
N GLY A 64 18.31 -7.90 -5.93
CA GLY A 64 17.46 -6.73 -6.10
C GLY A 64 18.10 -5.46 -5.56
N THR A 65 17.36 -4.36 -5.68
CA THR A 65 17.64 -3.11 -4.95
C THR A 65 16.86 -3.13 -3.64
N CYS A 66 17.53 -2.84 -2.52
CA CYS A 66 16.83 -2.67 -1.25
C CYS A 66 15.95 -1.43 -1.28
N ASN A 67 14.76 -1.52 -0.71
CA ASN A 67 13.88 -0.37 -0.55
C ASN A 67 14.30 0.41 0.70
N ASP A 68 14.92 1.57 0.48
CA ASP A 68 15.07 2.52 1.58
C ASP A 68 13.68 3.06 1.92
N SER A 69 13.24 2.79 3.15
CA SER A 69 11.92 3.09 3.69
C SER A 69 11.56 4.60 3.69
N ASN A 70 12.44 5.46 3.15
CA ASN A 70 12.35 6.91 3.16
C ASN A 70 12.29 7.57 1.77
N GLY A 71 12.16 6.83 0.66
CA GLY A 71 11.92 7.42 -0.66
C GLY A 71 13.03 8.33 -1.21
N SER A 72 14.21 8.38 -0.57
CA SER A 72 15.41 9.03 -1.13
C SER A 72 16.22 7.98 -1.87
N GLY A 73 16.23 8.07 -3.19
CA GLY A 73 16.95 7.15 -4.05
C GLY A 73 18.44 7.04 -3.73
N ILE A 74 18.92 5.81 -3.92
CA ILE A 74 20.29 5.41 -4.26
C ILE A 74 21.37 5.80 -3.24
N THR A 75 21.74 4.82 -2.40
CA THR A 75 23.16 4.52 -2.19
C THR A 75 23.40 3.00 -2.29
N PRO A 76 24.40 2.52 -3.05
CA PRO A 76 24.69 1.08 -3.19
C PRO A 76 25.40 0.42 -2.00
N ASP A 77 25.56 1.10 -0.86
CA ASP A 77 26.47 0.68 0.23
C ASP A 77 25.77 0.45 1.59
N SER A 78 24.49 0.06 1.60
CA SER A 78 23.61 0.20 2.78
C SER A 78 23.31 -1.08 3.55
N GLY A 79 24.31 -1.91 3.90
CA GLY A 79 24.15 -2.96 4.93
C GLY A 79 22.97 -3.94 4.72
N CYS A 80 22.49 -4.06 3.47
CA CYS A 80 21.25 -4.72 3.10
C CYS A 80 21.47 -5.62 1.87
N LEU A 81 20.80 -6.77 1.90
CA LEU A 81 20.75 -7.71 0.81
C LEU A 81 19.29 -7.91 0.40
N ALA A 82 18.95 -7.52 -0.83
CA ALA A 82 17.68 -7.84 -1.45
C ALA A 82 17.84 -9.03 -2.40
N LEU A 83 17.02 -10.06 -2.22
CA LEU A 83 16.99 -11.26 -3.03
C LEU A 83 15.61 -11.44 -3.66
N ARG A 84 15.59 -11.73 -4.96
CA ARG A 84 14.38 -12.07 -5.71
C ARG A 84 14.52 -13.47 -6.29
N ALA A 85 13.56 -14.33 -5.99
CA ALA A 85 13.44 -15.65 -6.57
C ALA A 85 13.20 -15.56 -8.08
N LYS A 86 13.78 -16.49 -8.83
CA LYS A 86 13.33 -16.79 -10.19
C LYS A 86 12.03 -17.61 -10.13
N PRO A 87 11.15 -17.52 -11.14
CA PRO A 87 9.85 -18.21 -11.12
C PRO A 87 9.93 -19.72 -10.85
N GLU A 88 11.02 -20.38 -11.26
CA GLU A 88 11.22 -21.82 -11.10
C GLU A 88 11.73 -22.22 -9.71
N LEU A 89 11.88 -21.27 -8.77
CA LEU A 89 12.38 -21.54 -7.43
C LEU A 89 11.41 -22.43 -6.65
N THR A 90 11.95 -23.50 -6.07
CA THR A 90 11.21 -24.47 -5.26
C THR A 90 11.42 -24.27 -3.76
N THR A 91 10.51 -24.80 -2.93
CA THR A 91 10.63 -24.85 -1.47
C THR A 91 11.96 -25.45 -1.00
N ALA A 92 12.48 -26.47 -1.71
CA ALA A 92 13.76 -27.10 -1.38
C ALA A 92 14.96 -26.16 -1.62
N GLN A 93 14.93 -25.36 -2.68
CA GLN A 93 15.98 -24.37 -2.96
C GLN A 93 15.96 -23.22 -1.95
N VAL A 94 14.77 -22.79 -1.52
CA VAL A 94 14.63 -21.82 -0.41
C VAL A 94 15.29 -22.38 0.85
N ALA A 95 14.94 -23.61 1.24
CA ALA A 95 15.54 -24.25 2.42
C ALA A 95 17.08 -24.38 2.31
N ALA A 96 17.60 -24.71 1.13
CA ALA A 96 19.04 -24.81 0.87
C ALA A 96 19.78 -23.46 0.95
N ALA A 97 19.10 -22.33 0.76
CA ALA A 97 19.66 -20.99 0.92
C ALA A 97 19.79 -20.57 2.40
N MET A 98 18.93 -21.08 3.29
CA MET A 98 18.83 -20.62 4.68
C MET A 98 20.14 -20.65 5.49
N PRO A 99 20.99 -21.69 5.43
CA PRO A 99 22.25 -21.72 6.18
C PRO A 99 23.21 -20.59 5.78
N ARG A 100 23.09 -20.07 4.55
CA ARG A 100 23.87 -18.94 4.05
C ARG A 100 23.26 -17.64 4.55
N LEU A 101 21.96 -17.46 4.34
CA LEU A 101 21.25 -16.24 4.76
C LEU A 101 21.38 -15.96 6.26
N ARG A 102 21.33 -16.99 7.10
CA ARG A 102 21.53 -16.86 8.56
C ARG A 102 22.94 -16.39 8.96
N LYS A 103 23.95 -16.65 8.13
CA LYS A 103 25.33 -16.22 8.36
C LYS A 103 25.59 -14.80 7.87
N LEU A 104 24.72 -14.28 7.00
CA LEU A 104 24.87 -12.93 6.45
C LEU A 104 24.52 -11.92 7.54
N GLY A 105 25.45 -11.02 7.80
CA GLY A 105 25.33 -9.97 8.79
C GLY A 105 24.53 -8.75 8.33
N LEU A 106 23.66 -8.90 7.32
CA LEU A 106 22.98 -7.81 6.63
C LEU A 106 21.48 -7.80 6.93
N ARG A 107 20.83 -6.64 6.76
CA ARG A 107 19.38 -6.56 6.60
C ARG A 107 18.98 -7.41 5.39
N LEU A 108 17.87 -8.14 5.47
CA LEU A 108 17.40 -8.98 4.39
C LEU A 108 16.04 -8.51 3.87
N GLU A 109 15.93 -8.40 2.55
CA GLU A 109 14.66 -8.32 1.83
C GLU A 109 14.55 -9.54 0.92
N LEU A 110 13.46 -10.29 1.03
CA LEU A 110 13.27 -11.54 0.29
C LEU A 110 11.96 -11.49 -0.47
N SER A 111 12.02 -11.65 -1.79
CA SER A 111 10.84 -11.86 -2.63
C SER A 111 10.89 -13.27 -3.21
N LEU A 112 9.85 -14.04 -2.90
CA LEU A 112 9.50 -15.34 -3.45
C LEU A 112 8.25 -15.24 -4.35
N ALA A 113 7.92 -14.02 -4.79
CA ALA A 113 6.70 -13.75 -5.55
C ALA A 113 6.62 -14.57 -6.84
N ASP A 114 5.40 -15.01 -7.17
CA ASP A 114 5.07 -15.76 -8.39
C ASP A 114 5.94 -17.02 -8.59
N THR A 115 6.25 -17.72 -7.49
CA THR A 115 6.95 -19.01 -7.48
C THR A 115 6.03 -20.15 -7.03
N GLU A 116 6.49 -21.39 -7.23
CA GLU A 116 5.81 -22.61 -6.76
C GLU A 116 6.12 -22.95 -5.28
N VAL A 117 6.71 -22.01 -4.52
CA VAL A 117 7.02 -22.21 -3.11
C VAL A 117 5.72 -22.36 -2.30
N ASP A 118 5.54 -23.51 -1.67
CA ASP A 118 4.32 -23.86 -0.92
C ASP A 118 4.49 -23.79 0.60
N SER A 119 5.72 -23.71 1.09
CA SER A 119 6.04 -23.55 2.52
C SER A 119 7.21 -22.58 2.73
N ILE A 120 7.10 -21.79 3.80
CA ILE A 120 8.14 -20.87 4.27
C ILE A 120 8.71 -21.29 5.63
N ASP A 121 8.48 -22.53 6.09
CA ASP A 121 8.92 -23.00 7.42
C ASP A 121 10.44 -22.86 7.63
N SER A 122 11.21 -22.97 6.54
CA SER A 122 12.66 -22.80 6.56
C SER A 122 13.12 -21.38 6.93
N LEU A 123 12.25 -20.36 6.75
CA LEU A 123 12.53 -18.96 7.08
C LEU A 123 12.52 -18.69 8.59
N ASN A 124 12.04 -19.63 9.42
CA ASN A 124 11.98 -19.47 10.86
C ASN A 124 13.34 -19.03 11.45
N GLY A 125 13.33 -18.02 12.32
CA GLY A 125 14.52 -17.45 12.95
C GLY A 125 15.40 -16.59 12.04
N LEU A 126 14.89 -16.14 10.87
CA LEU A 126 15.56 -15.12 10.07
C LEU A 126 15.31 -13.71 10.65
N ASP A 127 15.81 -13.45 11.85
CA ASP A 127 15.50 -12.25 12.65
C ASP A 127 15.89 -10.91 12.01
N ARG A 128 16.61 -10.93 10.87
CA ARG A 128 17.04 -9.74 10.11
C ARG A 128 16.20 -9.46 8.86
N LEU A 129 15.18 -10.29 8.62
CA LEU A 129 14.26 -10.11 7.51
C LEU A 129 13.37 -8.90 7.78
N GLU A 130 13.56 -7.83 7.00
CA GLU A 130 12.77 -6.60 7.10
C GLU A 130 11.62 -6.56 6.08
N SER A 131 11.78 -7.26 4.95
CA SER A 131 10.73 -7.35 3.93
C SER A 131 10.60 -8.77 3.43
N LEU A 132 9.37 -9.28 3.43
CA LEU A 132 9.03 -10.55 2.82
C LEU A 132 7.88 -10.36 1.83
N ASP A 133 8.09 -10.82 0.61
CA ASP A 133 7.07 -10.89 -0.41
C ASP A 133 6.91 -12.34 -0.88
N ILE A 134 5.74 -12.91 -0.65
CA ILE A 134 5.37 -14.26 -1.08
C ILE A 134 4.10 -14.22 -1.94
N SER A 135 3.85 -13.10 -2.61
CA SER A 135 2.62 -12.96 -3.40
C SER A 135 2.51 -13.97 -4.52
N GLY A 136 1.30 -14.40 -4.83
CA GLY A 136 1.05 -15.35 -5.91
C GLY A 136 1.60 -16.77 -5.66
N THR A 137 2.11 -17.06 -4.46
CA THR A 137 2.57 -18.39 -4.08
C THR A 137 1.44 -19.25 -3.49
N PRO A 138 1.54 -20.59 -3.54
CA PRO A 138 0.56 -21.48 -2.90
C PRO A 138 0.64 -21.53 -1.36
N VAL A 139 1.50 -20.72 -0.72
CA VAL A 139 1.65 -20.68 0.75
C VAL A 139 0.32 -20.43 1.43
N TRP A 140 0.02 -21.23 2.45
CA TRP A 140 -1.18 -21.13 3.28
C TRP A 140 -0.88 -20.95 4.77
N ASN A 141 0.33 -21.33 5.19
CA ASN A 141 0.78 -21.25 6.58
C ASN A 141 1.96 -20.29 6.72
N ILE A 142 1.84 -19.34 7.65
CA ILE A 142 2.86 -18.34 7.95
C ILE A 142 3.38 -18.40 9.39
N GLU A 143 3.19 -19.50 10.12
CA GLU A 143 3.70 -19.69 11.49
C GLU A 143 5.21 -19.45 11.62
N ALA A 144 5.97 -19.66 10.53
CA ALA A 144 7.39 -19.34 10.44
C ALA A 144 7.73 -17.86 10.77
N LEU A 145 6.76 -16.94 10.62
CA LEU A 145 6.93 -15.51 10.86
C LEU A 145 6.86 -15.10 12.33
N LYS A 146 6.47 -16.02 13.21
CA LYS A 146 6.32 -15.75 14.63
C LYS A 146 7.63 -15.27 15.25
N GLY A 147 7.60 -14.12 15.90
CA GLY A 147 8.77 -13.54 16.58
C GLY A 147 9.78 -12.86 15.65
N MET A 148 9.50 -12.72 14.35
CA MET A 148 10.36 -12.00 13.40
C MET A 148 10.21 -10.48 13.54
N HIS A 149 10.62 -9.93 14.70
CA HIS A 149 10.35 -8.54 15.10
C HIS A 149 10.99 -7.45 14.22
N SER A 150 11.93 -7.80 13.33
CA SER A 150 12.51 -6.87 12.36
C SER A 150 11.63 -6.67 11.12
N LEU A 151 10.59 -7.48 10.92
CA LEU A 151 9.75 -7.42 9.74
C LEU A 151 8.96 -6.11 9.72
N LYS A 152 9.17 -5.32 8.66
CA LYS A 152 8.51 -4.02 8.41
C LYS A 152 7.49 -4.12 7.28
N ASN A 153 7.79 -4.91 6.25
CA ASN A 153 6.96 -5.05 5.07
C ASN A 153 6.62 -6.52 4.82
N LEU A 154 5.33 -6.82 4.70
CA LEU A 154 4.85 -8.17 4.42
C LEU A 154 3.81 -8.14 3.31
N VAL A 155 4.10 -8.87 2.22
CA VAL A 155 3.22 -8.99 1.06
C VAL A 155 2.79 -10.44 0.89
N LEU A 156 1.50 -10.69 1.09
CA LEU A 156 0.85 -12.01 1.06
C LEU A 156 -0.25 -12.09 0.01
N HIS A 157 -0.37 -11.12 -0.90
CA HIS A 157 -1.51 -11.05 -1.80
C HIS A 157 -1.58 -12.28 -2.72
N ARG A 158 -2.79 -12.73 -3.06
CA ARG A 158 -3.01 -13.94 -3.89
C ARG A 158 -2.37 -15.22 -3.33
N THR A 159 -2.25 -15.33 -2.01
CA THR A 159 -1.85 -16.57 -1.34
C THR A 159 -3.07 -17.31 -0.79
N LYS A 160 -2.86 -18.51 -0.24
CA LYS A 160 -3.92 -19.31 0.41
C LYS A 160 -3.99 -19.06 1.92
N VAL A 161 -3.38 -17.98 2.42
CA VAL A 161 -3.35 -17.65 3.84
C VAL A 161 -4.76 -17.31 4.34
N GLU A 162 -5.15 -17.95 5.45
CA GLU A 162 -6.43 -17.70 6.13
C GLU A 162 -6.20 -17.25 7.58
N ASN A 163 -5.17 -17.78 8.24
CA ASN A 163 -4.81 -17.46 9.61
C ASN A 163 -3.55 -16.58 9.65
N ILE A 164 -3.64 -15.45 10.34
CA ILE A 164 -2.56 -14.47 10.50
C ILE A 164 -2.05 -14.34 11.94
N ASP A 165 -2.36 -15.30 12.82
CA ASP A 165 -1.96 -15.26 14.23
C ASP A 165 -0.44 -15.20 14.45
N ALA A 166 0.35 -15.70 13.50
CA ALA A 166 1.81 -15.57 13.51
C ALA A 166 2.29 -14.10 13.53
N LEU A 167 1.44 -13.14 13.11
CA LEU A 167 1.76 -11.72 13.11
C LEU A 167 1.61 -11.06 14.49
N LYS A 168 1.01 -11.73 15.48
CA LYS A 168 0.84 -11.19 16.84
C LYS A 168 2.18 -10.76 17.42
N GLY A 169 2.26 -9.51 17.86
CA GLY A 169 3.46 -8.95 18.50
C GLY A 169 4.58 -8.51 17.54
N LEU A 170 4.36 -8.53 16.22
CA LEU A 170 5.27 -7.94 15.23
C LEU A 170 5.09 -6.41 15.18
N THR A 171 5.25 -5.74 16.32
CA THR A 171 4.89 -4.32 16.53
C THR A 171 5.60 -3.33 15.62
N GLY A 172 6.73 -3.72 15.01
CA GLY A 172 7.46 -2.94 14.01
C GLY A 172 6.96 -3.08 12.57
N LEU A 173 5.90 -3.86 12.31
CA LEU A 173 5.33 -4.02 10.98
C LEU A 173 4.66 -2.71 10.52
N GLN A 174 5.07 -2.19 9.38
CA GLN A 174 4.67 -0.89 8.83
C GLN A 174 3.71 -1.02 7.64
N SER A 175 3.89 -2.05 6.82
CA SER A 175 3.07 -2.33 5.65
C SER A 175 2.68 -3.79 5.58
N LEU A 176 1.38 -4.06 5.44
CA LEU A 176 0.82 -5.39 5.30
C LEU A 176 -0.15 -5.43 4.12
N ASN A 177 0.10 -6.34 3.18
CA ASN A 177 -0.78 -6.59 2.04
C ASN A 177 -1.33 -8.02 2.08
N LEU A 178 -2.64 -8.13 2.30
CA LEU A 178 -3.46 -9.34 2.37
C LEU A 178 -4.47 -9.42 1.21
N TRP A 179 -4.30 -8.62 0.15
CA TRP A 179 -5.25 -8.57 -0.97
C TRP A 179 -5.49 -9.97 -1.57
N GLU A 180 -6.76 -10.31 -1.82
CA GLU A 180 -7.14 -11.57 -2.46
C GLU A 180 -6.68 -12.81 -1.66
N THR A 181 -6.62 -12.70 -0.33
CA THR A 181 -6.45 -13.83 0.61
C THR A 181 -7.79 -14.22 1.23
N ARG A 182 -7.81 -15.28 2.06
CA ARG A 182 -9.03 -15.75 2.74
C ARG A 182 -9.11 -15.33 4.21
N VAL A 183 -8.29 -14.36 4.60
CA VAL A 183 -8.30 -13.83 5.97
C VAL A 183 -9.69 -13.27 6.29
N SER A 184 -10.20 -13.64 7.46
CA SER A 184 -11.50 -13.20 7.98
C SER A 184 -11.42 -12.61 9.40
N ASN A 185 -10.39 -12.98 10.18
CA ASN A 185 -10.14 -12.46 11.52
C ASN A 185 -8.89 -11.55 11.52
N LEU A 186 -9.04 -10.33 12.05
CA LEU A 186 -7.99 -9.32 12.15
C LEU A 186 -7.39 -9.16 13.56
N ASP A 187 -7.79 -9.99 14.54
CA ASP A 187 -7.34 -9.88 15.94
C ASP A 187 -5.82 -9.85 16.11
N ALA A 188 -5.09 -10.53 15.23
CA ALA A 188 -3.64 -10.53 15.23
C ALA A 188 -3.03 -9.14 14.99
N LEU A 189 -3.77 -8.23 14.36
CA LEU A 189 -3.30 -6.89 13.99
C LEU A 189 -3.44 -5.88 15.12
N LYS A 190 -4.24 -6.16 16.15
CA LYS A 190 -4.71 -5.16 17.14
C LYS A 190 -3.59 -4.42 17.90
N ASP A 191 -2.39 -5.02 17.99
CA ASP A 191 -1.23 -4.51 18.71
C ASP A 191 -0.09 -4.08 17.75
N LEU A 192 -0.32 -4.03 16.44
CA LEU A 192 0.69 -3.63 15.43
C LEU A 192 0.75 -2.11 15.30
N THR A 193 1.23 -1.46 16.36
CA THR A 193 1.13 0.00 16.52
C THR A 193 1.84 0.82 15.43
N ASP A 194 2.87 0.27 14.78
CA ASP A 194 3.61 0.97 13.73
C ASP A 194 3.00 0.79 12.33
N LEU A 195 1.87 0.07 12.20
CA LEU A 195 1.25 -0.20 10.92
C LEU A 195 0.70 1.09 10.31
N ARG A 196 1.20 1.45 9.13
CA ARG A 196 0.82 2.64 8.35
C ARG A 196 0.00 2.30 7.12
N GLN A 197 0.22 1.13 6.53
CA GLN A 197 -0.45 0.70 5.32
C GLN A 197 -1.02 -0.70 5.50
N LEU A 198 -2.32 -0.82 5.24
CA LEU A 198 -3.03 -2.10 5.26
C LEU A 198 -3.88 -2.24 4.00
N ASP A 199 -3.62 -3.30 3.23
CA ASP A 199 -4.45 -3.71 2.11
C ASP A 199 -5.13 -5.04 2.45
N ILE A 200 -6.44 -5.02 2.64
CA ILE A 200 -7.30 -6.18 2.90
C ILE A 200 -8.39 -6.29 1.82
N ARG A 201 -8.11 -5.79 0.61
CA ARG A 201 -9.05 -5.89 -0.50
C ARG A 201 -9.39 -7.35 -0.82
N ASP A 202 -10.63 -7.59 -1.26
CA ASP A 202 -11.10 -8.91 -1.67
C ASP A 202 -10.88 -10.03 -0.61
N THR A 203 -10.83 -9.67 0.67
CA THR A 203 -10.76 -10.62 1.79
C THR A 203 -12.15 -10.98 2.33
N GLN A 204 -12.20 -11.91 3.29
CA GLN A 204 -13.45 -12.34 3.94
C GLN A 204 -13.73 -11.62 5.26
N VAL A 205 -13.02 -10.52 5.53
CA VAL A 205 -13.16 -9.72 6.74
C VAL A 205 -14.58 -9.17 6.88
N ARG A 206 -15.08 -9.22 8.12
CA ARG A 206 -16.38 -8.65 8.51
C ARG A 206 -16.25 -7.64 9.65
N ASP A 207 -15.41 -7.95 10.63
CA ASP A 207 -15.19 -7.15 11.83
C ASP A 207 -13.90 -6.34 11.69
N LEU A 208 -13.97 -5.05 12.03
CA LEU A 208 -12.88 -4.08 11.94
C LEU A 208 -12.39 -3.61 13.32
N ASP A 209 -12.87 -4.17 14.44
CA ASP A 209 -12.56 -3.72 15.80
C ASP A 209 -11.06 -3.68 16.10
N ALA A 210 -10.31 -4.66 15.58
CA ALA A 210 -8.86 -4.70 15.70
C ALA A 210 -8.18 -3.49 15.06
N LEU A 211 -8.73 -2.98 13.95
CA LEU A 211 -8.17 -1.84 13.22
C LEU A 211 -8.29 -0.55 14.02
N GLY A 212 -9.37 -0.36 14.79
CA GLY A 212 -9.61 0.83 15.61
C GLY A 212 -8.57 1.10 16.70
N LYS A 213 -7.58 0.20 16.87
CA LYS A 213 -6.45 0.32 17.80
C LYS A 213 -5.12 0.68 17.13
N LEU A 214 -5.12 0.96 15.82
CA LEU A 214 -3.93 1.27 15.03
C LEU A 214 -3.74 2.79 14.88
N PRO A 215 -3.00 3.47 15.78
CA PRO A 215 -3.00 4.93 15.86
C PRO A 215 -2.24 5.64 14.72
N HIS A 216 -1.50 4.89 13.91
CA HIS A 216 -0.62 5.41 12.87
C HIS A 216 -1.03 4.98 11.46
N LEU A 217 -2.22 4.38 11.30
CA LEU A 217 -2.68 3.93 9.99
C LEU A 217 -2.98 5.14 9.09
N GLU A 218 -2.30 5.21 7.95
CA GLU A 218 -2.41 6.30 6.97
C GLU A 218 -3.15 5.87 5.71
N THR A 219 -3.00 4.60 5.33
CA THR A 219 -3.68 4.01 4.17
C THR A 219 -4.37 2.72 4.56
N LEU A 220 -5.68 2.68 4.35
CA LEU A 220 -6.50 1.48 4.51
C LEU A 220 -7.27 1.20 3.22
N LYS A 221 -7.06 0.02 2.66
CA LYS A 221 -7.82 -0.46 1.51
C LYS A 221 -8.62 -1.69 1.87
N LEU A 222 -9.94 -1.59 1.77
CA LEU A 222 -10.90 -2.67 2.01
C LEU A 222 -11.89 -2.85 0.85
N GLY A 223 -11.55 -2.31 -0.33
CA GLY A 223 -12.28 -2.55 -1.57
C GLY A 223 -12.60 -4.03 -1.80
N GLY A 224 -13.84 -4.38 -2.11
CA GLY A 224 -14.25 -5.76 -2.36
C GLY A 224 -14.41 -6.65 -1.11
N ALA A 225 -14.15 -6.13 0.10
CA ALA A 225 -14.49 -6.81 1.36
C ALA A 225 -16.01 -6.75 1.62
N ARG A 226 -16.78 -7.51 0.81
CA ARG A 226 -18.25 -7.44 0.70
C ARG A 226 -19.01 -7.76 1.99
N ASN A 227 -18.34 -8.35 2.98
CA ASN A 227 -18.94 -8.69 4.27
C ASN A 227 -18.91 -7.54 5.28
N VAL A 228 -18.11 -6.48 5.02
CA VAL A 228 -18.03 -5.29 5.86
C VAL A 228 -19.29 -4.45 5.70
N ARG A 229 -19.93 -4.16 6.84
CA ARG A 229 -21.12 -3.29 6.96
C ARG A 229 -20.96 -2.22 8.03
N ASP A 230 -20.29 -2.58 9.13
CA ASP A 230 -19.99 -1.66 10.21
C ASP A 230 -18.56 -1.12 10.04
N ILE A 231 -18.45 0.21 10.05
CA ILE A 231 -17.19 0.94 9.95
C ILE A 231 -16.92 1.83 11.16
N GLU A 232 -17.70 1.71 12.23
CA GLU A 232 -17.51 2.49 13.47
C GLU A 232 -16.07 2.43 14.02
N PRO A 233 -15.35 1.29 13.97
CA PRO A 233 -13.96 1.23 14.39
C PRO A 233 -13.02 2.19 13.63
N LEU A 234 -13.34 2.51 12.37
CA LEU A 234 -12.53 3.40 11.54
C LEU A 234 -12.56 4.85 12.02
N GLY A 235 -13.59 5.26 12.78
CA GLY A 235 -13.72 6.60 13.34
C GLY A 235 -12.62 6.98 14.34
N ARG A 236 -11.81 6.01 14.78
CA ARG A 236 -10.64 6.20 15.65
C ARG A 236 -9.35 6.51 14.88
N LEU A 237 -9.33 6.27 13.57
CA LEU A 237 -8.13 6.34 12.72
C LEU A 237 -7.94 7.74 12.13
N THR A 238 -7.74 8.72 13.00
CA THR A 238 -7.66 10.14 12.62
C THR A 238 -6.43 10.48 11.76
N THR A 239 -5.47 9.57 11.64
CA THR A 239 -4.27 9.71 10.78
C THR A 239 -4.50 9.25 9.33
N LEU A 240 -5.67 8.68 9.01
CA LEU A 240 -5.96 8.19 7.67
C LEU A 240 -5.92 9.34 6.65
N LYS A 241 -5.15 9.12 5.60
CA LYS A 241 -5.07 9.98 4.41
C LYS A 241 -5.79 9.34 3.22
N THR A 242 -5.75 8.02 3.13
CA THR A 242 -6.36 7.25 2.04
C THR A 242 -7.25 6.15 2.61
N LEU A 243 -8.52 6.16 2.21
CA LEU A 243 -9.51 5.16 2.59
C LEU A 243 -10.24 4.65 1.35
N ASP A 244 -10.06 3.37 1.03
CA ASP A 244 -10.74 2.69 -0.06
C ASP A 244 -11.80 1.72 0.50
N LEU A 245 -13.07 2.07 0.27
CA LEU A 245 -14.28 1.36 0.66
C LEU A 245 -15.07 0.85 -0.55
N ASN A 246 -14.45 0.76 -1.73
CA ASN A 246 -15.12 0.33 -2.95
C ASN A 246 -15.80 -1.05 -2.79
N GLU A 247 -16.96 -1.26 -3.43
CA GLU A 247 -17.65 -2.57 -3.44
C GLU A 247 -17.96 -3.16 -2.05
N THR A 248 -17.98 -2.33 -1.01
CA THR A 248 -18.45 -2.70 0.34
C THR A 248 -19.97 -2.49 0.45
N GLN A 249 -20.56 -2.93 1.55
CA GLN A 249 -22.01 -2.82 1.81
C GLN A 249 -22.35 -1.68 2.78
N ILE A 250 -21.52 -0.62 2.80
CA ILE A 250 -21.74 0.53 3.69
C ILE A 250 -22.84 1.45 3.14
N GLU A 251 -23.68 1.95 4.04
CA GLU A 251 -24.79 2.87 3.70
C GLU A 251 -24.59 4.28 4.28
N SER A 252 -23.92 4.38 5.44
CA SER A 252 -23.63 5.64 6.11
C SER A 252 -22.13 5.85 6.25
N LEU A 253 -21.73 7.14 6.24
CA LEU A 253 -20.36 7.58 6.48
C LEU A 253 -20.14 8.12 7.89
N ASP A 254 -21.17 8.18 8.76
CA ASP A 254 -21.14 8.92 10.04
C ASP A 254 -19.94 8.58 10.95
N ALA A 255 -19.50 7.32 10.94
CA ALA A 255 -18.31 6.85 11.63
C ALA A 255 -17.05 7.67 11.29
N LEU A 256 -16.96 8.21 10.08
CA LEU A 256 -15.80 8.91 9.53
C LEU A 256 -15.72 10.39 9.95
N LYS A 257 -16.61 10.87 10.83
CA LYS A 257 -16.74 12.30 11.17
C LYS A 257 -15.46 12.98 11.67
N LYS A 258 -14.55 12.22 12.27
CA LYS A 258 -13.29 12.73 12.86
C LYS A 258 -12.12 12.73 11.87
N LEU A 259 -12.29 12.21 10.66
CA LEU A 259 -11.21 11.99 9.69
C LEU A 259 -10.98 13.26 8.86
N HIS A 260 -10.68 14.37 9.52
CA HIS A 260 -10.52 15.69 8.91
C HIS A 260 -9.31 15.79 7.97
N ASP A 261 -8.34 14.90 8.14
CA ASP A 261 -7.10 14.85 7.36
C ASP A 261 -7.18 13.95 6.12
N LEU A 262 -8.35 13.36 5.83
CA LEU A 262 -8.54 12.47 4.70
C LEU A 262 -8.35 13.21 3.37
N GLN A 263 -7.55 12.63 2.49
CA GLN A 263 -7.17 13.19 1.18
C GLN A 263 -7.80 12.41 0.02
N ALA A 264 -7.93 11.10 0.16
CA ALA A 264 -8.51 10.24 -0.85
C ALA A 264 -9.57 9.31 -0.24
N LEU A 265 -10.79 9.38 -0.79
CA LEU A 265 -11.91 8.55 -0.38
C LEU A 265 -12.53 7.86 -1.60
N TYR A 266 -12.54 6.53 -1.57
CA TYR A 266 -13.12 5.70 -2.63
C TYR A 266 -14.34 4.94 -2.11
N LEU A 267 -15.47 5.13 -2.77
CA LEU A 267 -16.81 4.65 -2.40
C LEU A 267 -17.54 4.07 -3.63
N ALA A 268 -16.81 3.66 -4.65
CA ALA A 268 -17.38 3.12 -5.87
C ALA A 268 -18.21 1.86 -5.58
N ASN A 269 -19.33 1.70 -6.26
CA ASN A 269 -20.26 0.58 -6.16
C ASN A 269 -20.71 0.29 -4.70
N THR A 270 -20.86 1.34 -3.88
CA THR A 270 -21.42 1.25 -2.52
C THR A 270 -22.90 1.69 -2.49
N PRO A 271 -23.70 1.18 -1.54
CA PRO A 271 -25.06 1.67 -1.31
C PRO A 271 -25.19 3.13 -0.84
N VAL A 272 -24.09 3.83 -0.55
CA VAL A 272 -24.08 5.19 0.01
C VAL A 272 -24.92 6.16 -0.82
N ARG A 273 -25.78 6.91 -0.11
CA ARG A 273 -26.64 7.96 -0.67
C ARG A 273 -26.34 9.34 -0.09
N ASN A 274 -26.17 9.40 1.22
CA ASN A 274 -25.89 10.64 1.93
C ASN A 274 -24.38 10.85 2.08
N ILE A 275 -23.90 11.98 1.56
CA ILE A 275 -22.50 12.38 1.62
C ILE A 275 -22.31 13.72 2.32
N ASP A 276 -23.29 14.20 3.11
CA ASP A 276 -23.21 15.49 3.81
C ASP A 276 -21.99 15.60 4.74
N LEU A 277 -21.49 14.48 5.25
CA LEU A 277 -20.29 14.41 6.08
C LEU A 277 -19.02 14.89 5.37
N LEU A 278 -18.98 14.87 4.03
CA LEU A 278 -17.79 15.30 3.28
C LEU A 278 -17.40 16.76 3.55
N ARG A 279 -18.31 17.59 4.06
CA ARG A 279 -18.02 18.97 4.48
C ARG A 279 -16.99 19.04 5.61
N GLU A 280 -16.85 17.97 6.39
CA GLU A 280 -15.87 17.84 7.47
C GLU A 280 -14.48 17.37 6.98
N MET A 281 -14.31 17.16 5.68
CA MET A 281 -13.09 16.62 5.06
C MET A 281 -12.50 17.60 4.02
N PRO A 282 -12.08 18.83 4.44
CA PRO A 282 -11.69 19.90 3.53
C PRO A 282 -10.39 19.62 2.75
N LYS A 283 -9.62 18.60 3.16
CA LYS A 283 -8.35 18.19 2.52
C LYS A 283 -8.52 17.15 1.40
N LEU A 284 -9.76 16.76 1.07
CA LEU A 284 -10.01 15.81 0.00
C LEU A 284 -9.50 16.35 -1.34
N THR A 285 -8.59 15.60 -1.95
CA THR A 285 -8.08 15.79 -3.32
C THR A 285 -8.70 14.80 -4.29
N THR A 286 -9.10 13.62 -3.81
CA THR A 286 -9.71 12.56 -4.62
C THR A 286 -10.98 12.03 -3.98
N LEU A 287 -12.08 12.06 -4.73
CA LEU A 287 -13.36 11.47 -4.33
C LEU A 287 -13.92 10.61 -5.47
N VAL A 288 -14.11 9.33 -5.18
CA VAL A 288 -14.70 8.37 -6.14
C VAL A 288 -16.00 7.83 -5.59
N LEU A 289 -17.10 8.09 -6.29
CA LEU A 289 -18.48 7.72 -5.95
C LEU A 289 -19.15 6.93 -7.08
N ASP A 290 -18.36 6.41 -8.03
CA ASP A 290 -18.84 5.72 -9.22
C ASP A 290 -19.82 4.58 -8.88
N GLY A 291 -21.00 4.54 -9.47
CA GLY A 291 -21.99 3.49 -9.22
C GLY A 291 -22.63 3.50 -7.82
N SER A 292 -22.38 4.54 -7.01
CA SER A 292 -23.09 4.74 -5.72
C SER A 292 -24.53 5.25 -5.92
N LYS A 293 -25.28 5.39 -4.82
CA LYS A 293 -26.67 5.87 -4.84
C LYS A 293 -26.79 7.39 -4.64
N VAL A 294 -25.68 8.12 -4.70
CA VAL A 294 -25.65 9.58 -4.54
C VAL A 294 -26.51 10.28 -5.60
N GLU A 295 -27.32 11.23 -5.13
CA GLU A 295 -28.19 12.09 -5.95
C GLU A 295 -27.84 13.57 -5.77
N ASN A 296 -27.41 13.96 -4.58
CA ASN A 296 -27.12 15.33 -4.20
C ASN A 296 -25.63 15.49 -3.86
N VAL A 297 -24.96 16.39 -4.58
CA VAL A 297 -23.54 16.71 -4.38
C VAL A 297 -23.31 18.03 -3.64
N ALA A 298 -24.32 18.61 -3.01
CA ALA A 298 -24.19 19.87 -2.26
C ALA A 298 -23.08 19.84 -1.21
N ALA A 299 -22.79 18.66 -0.64
CA ALA A 299 -21.72 18.45 0.33
C ALA A 299 -20.31 18.66 -0.23
N THR A 300 -20.12 18.62 -1.55
CA THR A 300 -18.82 18.90 -2.16
C THR A 300 -18.52 20.38 -2.26
N ARG A 301 -19.50 21.25 -1.97
CA ARG A 301 -19.31 22.71 -1.97
C ARG A 301 -18.19 23.08 -1.00
N GLY A 302 -17.19 23.79 -1.50
CA GLY A 302 -16.06 24.26 -0.70
C GLY A 302 -14.90 23.26 -0.54
N LEU A 303 -14.97 22.06 -1.13
CA LEU A 303 -13.83 21.13 -1.23
C LEU A 303 -12.82 21.63 -2.28
N VAL A 304 -12.28 22.82 -2.09
CA VAL A 304 -11.47 23.55 -3.07
C VAL A 304 -10.15 22.86 -3.44
N GLN A 305 -9.71 21.89 -2.63
CA GLN A 305 -8.54 21.05 -2.91
C GLN A 305 -8.85 19.85 -3.80
N LEU A 306 -10.13 19.60 -4.14
CA LEU A 306 -10.53 18.45 -4.92
C LEU A 306 -10.00 18.56 -6.35
N GLU A 307 -9.16 17.61 -6.74
CA GLU A 307 -8.55 17.53 -8.07
C GLU A 307 -9.23 16.46 -8.94
N THR A 308 -9.69 15.38 -8.31
CA THR A 308 -10.36 14.26 -9.01
C THR A 308 -11.72 13.98 -8.37
N LEU A 309 -12.77 14.07 -9.19
CA LEU A 309 -14.14 13.73 -8.81
C LEU A 309 -14.74 12.75 -9.82
N VAL A 310 -15.10 11.56 -9.35
CA VAL A 310 -15.76 10.53 -10.16
C VAL A 310 -17.16 10.29 -9.62
N LEU A 311 -18.16 10.68 -10.38
CA LEU A 311 -19.59 10.55 -10.11
C LEU A 311 -20.30 9.67 -11.15
N ALA A 312 -19.53 8.92 -11.95
CA ALA A 312 -20.08 8.09 -13.00
C ALA A 312 -21.13 7.11 -12.46
N ARG A 313 -22.15 6.78 -13.26
CA ARG A 313 -23.20 5.81 -12.90
C ARG A 313 -23.94 6.12 -11.58
N THR A 314 -23.90 7.37 -11.12
CA THR A 314 -24.71 7.87 -10.00
C THR A 314 -26.04 8.44 -10.52
N GLN A 315 -26.88 8.93 -9.60
CA GLN A 315 -28.18 9.50 -9.93
C GLN A 315 -28.19 11.04 -9.95
N VAL A 316 -27.00 11.65 -9.96
CA VAL A 316 -26.82 13.11 -9.93
C VAL A 316 -27.44 13.77 -11.18
N THR A 317 -28.14 14.88 -10.94
CA THR A 317 -28.75 15.74 -11.97
C THR A 317 -28.26 17.19 -11.89
N ASN A 318 -28.08 17.72 -10.68
CA ASN A 318 -27.59 19.07 -10.41
C ASN A 318 -26.14 19.02 -9.92
N ILE A 319 -25.28 19.82 -10.55
CA ILE A 319 -23.85 19.93 -10.24
C ILE A 319 -23.43 21.37 -9.86
N ASP A 320 -24.35 22.24 -9.46
CA ASP A 320 -24.06 23.63 -9.08
C ASP A 320 -23.06 23.75 -7.93
N ALA A 321 -23.00 22.74 -7.07
CA ALA A 321 -22.01 22.64 -6.00
C ALA A 321 -20.56 22.62 -6.51
N LEU A 322 -20.33 22.22 -7.77
CA LEU A 322 -19.00 22.12 -8.36
C LEU A 322 -18.42 23.47 -8.80
N LYS A 323 -19.24 24.54 -8.86
CA LYS A 323 -18.84 25.86 -9.39
C LYS A 323 -17.62 26.47 -8.69
N SER A 324 -17.40 26.15 -7.42
CA SER A 324 -16.27 26.66 -6.63
C SER A 324 -15.04 25.74 -6.62
N LEU A 325 -15.07 24.59 -7.30
CA LEU A 325 -14.00 23.58 -7.24
C LEU A 325 -12.91 23.88 -8.28
N THR A 326 -12.32 25.07 -8.20
CA THR A 326 -11.36 25.56 -9.21
C THR A 326 -10.06 24.75 -9.29
N GLY A 327 -9.78 23.89 -8.29
CA GLY A 327 -8.68 22.93 -8.31
C GLY A 327 -8.95 21.66 -9.14
N LEU A 328 -10.18 21.45 -9.61
CA LEU A 328 -10.59 20.21 -10.28
C LEU A 328 -9.86 20.04 -11.62
N ARG A 329 -9.21 18.88 -11.78
CA ARG A 329 -8.47 18.47 -12.98
C ARG A 329 -9.16 17.35 -13.73
N ARG A 330 -9.83 16.45 -13.02
CA ARG A 330 -10.53 15.30 -13.60
C ARG A 330 -11.95 15.22 -13.07
N LEU A 331 -12.93 15.29 -13.97
CA LEU A 331 -14.33 15.15 -13.65
C LEU A 331 -14.96 14.07 -14.53
N ASN A 332 -15.48 13.03 -13.91
CA ASN A 332 -16.23 11.99 -14.60
C ASN A 332 -17.69 11.98 -14.15
N LEU A 333 -18.59 12.32 -15.07
CA LEU A 333 -20.04 12.35 -14.92
C LEU A 333 -20.72 11.32 -15.84
N ALA A 334 -19.98 10.35 -16.37
CA ALA A 334 -20.51 9.37 -17.33
C ALA A 334 -21.73 8.63 -16.78
N ASP A 335 -22.72 8.34 -17.63
CA ASP A 335 -23.95 7.63 -17.27
C ASP A 335 -24.72 8.26 -16.09
N THR A 336 -24.60 9.59 -15.89
CA THR A 336 -25.45 10.36 -14.97
C THR A 336 -26.64 10.99 -15.71
N ARG A 337 -27.52 11.68 -14.97
CA ARG A 337 -28.69 12.38 -15.53
C ARG A 337 -28.47 13.89 -15.64
N VAL A 338 -27.22 14.35 -15.65
CA VAL A 338 -26.87 15.76 -15.77
C VAL A 338 -27.29 16.31 -17.14
N GLU A 339 -27.94 17.48 -17.12
CA GLU A 339 -28.40 18.22 -18.30
C GLU A 339 -27.74 19.59 -18.42
N ASN A 340 -27.63 20.31 -17.30
CA ASN A 340 -26.98 21.62 -17.24
C ASN A 340 -25.56 21.48 -16.68
N ILE A 341 -24.59 22.05 -17.41
CA ILE A 341 -23.17 22.08 -17.03
C ILE A 341 -22.60 23.50 -16.85
N ASP A 342 -23.43 24.53 -16.69
CA ASP A 342 -23.00 25.92 -16.49
C ASP A 342 -22.07 26.10 -15.28
N ALA A 343 -22.22 25.23 -14.27
CA ALA A 343 -21.34 25.16 -13.11
C ALA A 343 -19.86 24.92 -13.49
N LEU A 344 -19.57 24.38 -14.67
CA LEU A 344 -18.21 24.07 -15.13
C LEU A 344 -17.48 25.27 -15.75
N SER A 345 -18.19 26.36 -16.09
CA SER A 345 -17.66 27.49 -16.89
C SER A 345 -16.41 28.20 -16.33
N GLY A 346 -16.19 28.12 -15.02
CA GLY A 346 -15.02 28.69 -14.33
C GLY A 346 -13.90 27.70 -14.01
N LEU A 347 -14.04 26.42 -14.35
CA LEU A 347 -13.09 25.36 -13.98
C LEU A 347 -11.94 25.25 -14.98
N THR A 348 -11.22 26.35 -15.20
CA THR A 348 -10.18 26.48 -16.24
C THR A 348 -8.99 25.52 -16.06
N GLY A 349 -8.82 24.95 -14.86
CA GLY A 349 -7.82 23.90 -14.56
C GLY A 349 -8.22 22.48 -14.99
N LEU A 350 -9.45 22.28 -15.48
CA LEU A 350 -9.96 20.97 -15.86
C LEU A 350 -9.22 20.43 -17.09
N GLN A 351 -8.74 19.19 -16.99
CA GLN A 351 -7.94 18.51 -18.01
C GLN A 351 -8.68 17.34 -18.64
N MET A 352 -9.47 16.60 -17.85
CA MET A 352 -10.32 15.52 -18.34
C MET A 352 -11.76 15.75 -17.89
N LEU A 353 -12.67 15.74 -18.86
CA LEU A 353 -14.11 15.81 -18.64
C LEU A 353 -14.81 14.67 -19.38
N ASN A 354 -15.45 13.80 -18.62
CA ASN A 354 -16.26 12.72 -19.18
C ASN A 354 -17.75 12.98 -18.93
N LEU A 355 -18.49 13.23 -20.01
CA LEU A 355 -19.94 13.44 -20.08
C LEU A 355 -20.63 12.32 -20.90
N PHE A 356 -19.96 11.19 -21.11
CA PHE A 356 -20.49 10.05 -21.85
C PHE A 356 -21.86 9.63 -21.33
N ARG A 357 -22.83 9.42 -22.23
CA ARG A 357 -24.20 8.99 -21.87
C ARG A 357 -24.89 9.87 -20.82
N THR A 358 -24.58 11.16 -20.80
CA THR A 358 -25.36 12.16 -20.06
C THR A 358 -26.49 12.73 -20.93
N ARG A 359 -27.26 13.68 -20.40
CA ARG A 359 -28.36 14.34 -21.11
C ARG A 359 -28.02 15.78 -21.54
N VAL A 360 -26.74 16.14 -21.49
CA VAL A 360 -26.23 17.47 -21.84
C VAL A 360 -26.54 17.80 -23.30
N ARG A 361 -27.10 19.00 -23.54
CA ARG A 361 -27.41 19.52 -24.88
C ARG A 361 -26.59 20.76 -25.21
N ASN A 362 -26.52 21.69 -24.26
CA ASN A 362 -25.73 22.91 -24.39
C ASN A 362 -24.37 22.70 -23.73
N ILE A 363 -23.30 22.98 -24.48
CA ILE A 363 -21.92 22.88 -24.04
C ILE A 363 -21.18 24.24 -24.05
N ASP A 364 -21.91 25.36 -24.11
CA ASP A 364 -21.34 26.71 -24.10
C ASP A 364 -20.48 26.99 -22.85
N ALA A 365 -20.80 26.33 -21.73
CA ALA A 365 -20.00 26.36 -20.51
C ALA A 365 -18.53 25.93 -20.75
N LEU A 366 -18.23 25.21 -21.84
CA LEU A 366 -16.89 24.76 -22.16
C LEU A 366 -16.03 25.83 -22.87
N LYS A 367 -16.60 26.94 -23.36
CA LYS A 367 -15.93 27.94 -24.26
C LYS A 367 -14.57 28.44 -23.79
N GLY A 368 -14.33 28.50 -22.48
CA GLY A 368 -13.10 29.00 -21.87
C GLY A 368 -12.19 27.93 -21.26
N LEU A 369 -12.54 26.64 -21.35
CA LEU A 369 -11.80 25.56 -20.68
C LEU A 369 -10.61 25.08 -21.52
N THR A 370 -9.73 26.00 -21.89
CA THR A 370 -8.60 25.77 -22.80
C THR A 370 -7.54 24.80 -22.26
N GLY A 371 -7.59 24.48 -20.95
CA GLY A 371 -6.78 23.45 -20.32
C GLY A 371 -7.25 22.00 -20.55
N LEU A 372 -8.45 21.80 -21.14
CA LEU A 372 -8.98 20.48 -21.44
C LEU A 372 -8.10 19.75 -22.46
N GLN A 373 -7.77 18.51 -22.14
CA GLN A 373 -6.99 17.59 -22.95
C GLN A 373 -7.84 16.41 -23.44
N GLU A 374 -8.77 15.94 -22.62
CA GLU A 374 -9.63 14.80 -22.90
C GLU A 374 -11.09 15.19 -22.67
N LEU A 375 -11.92 15.07 -23.71
CA LEU A 375 -13.35 15.36 -23.65
C LEU A 375 -14.18 14.23 -24.26
N TYR A 376 -15.02 13.62 -23.44
CA TYR A 376 -15.92 12.54 -23.84
C TYR A 376 -17.36 13.03 -23.83
N LEU A 377 -17.96 13.18 -25.01
CA LEU A 377 -19.34 13.62 -25.23
C LEU A 377 -20.20 12.54 -25.91
N ALA A 378 -19.63 11.36 -26.18
CA ALA A 378 -20.34 10.31 -26.89
C ALA A 378 -21.67 9.93 -26.23
N ASN A 379 -22.66 9.63 -27.07
CA ASN A 379 -24.04 9.33 -26.68
C ASN A 379 -24.72 10.43 -25.85
N THR A 380 -24.49 11.70 -26.21
CA THR A 380 -25.22 12.86 -25.65
C THR A 380 -26.06 13.54 -26.73
N PRO A 381 -27.15 14.24 -26.39
CA PRO A 381 -27.98 14.96 -27.36
C PRO A 381 -27.36 16.29 -27.86
N VAL A 382 -26.04 16.49 -27.73
CA VAL A 382 -25.33 17.69 -28.22
C VAL A 382 -25.43 17.81 -29.73
N GLN A 383 -25.76 19.00 -30.21
CA GLN A 383 -25.85 19.36 -31.64
C GLN A 383 -24.82 20.40 -32.04
N ASN A 384 -24.67 21.46 -31.24
CA ASN A 384 -23.72 22.53 -31.56
C ASN A 384 -22.38 22.27 -30.89
N VAL A 385 -21.35 22.02 -31.69
CA VAL A 385 -19.96 21.84 -31.23
C VAL A 385 -19.02 22.99 -31.65
N GLU A 386 -19.57 24.10 -32.15
CA GLU A 386 -18.80 25.32 -32.51
C GLU A 386 -17.87 25.77 -31.39
N VAL A 387 -18.38 25.73 -30.15
CA VAL A 387 -17.65 26.15 -28.95
C VAL A 387 -16.35 25.36 -28.73
N LEU A 388 -16.26 24.13 -29.24
CA LEU A 388 -15.09 23.27 -29.09
C LEU A 388 -13.92 23.73 -29.98
N LYS A 389 -14.15 24.54 -31.03
CA LYS A 389 -13.10 25.07 -31.92
C LYS A 389 -12.03 25.87 -31.15
N GLY A 390 -12.40 26.48 -30.02
CA GLY A 390 -11.48 27.23 -29.15
C GLY A 390 -10.63 26.36 -28.20
N LEU A 391 -10.91 25.07 -28.08
CA LEU A 391 -10.24 24.16 -27.14
C LEU A 391 -8.97 23.54 -27.76
N THR A 392 -8.03 24.39 -28.13
CA THR A 392 -6.81 24.00 -28.88
C THR A 392 -5.86 23.09 -28.11
N GLY A 393 -6.08 22.90 -26.80
CA GLY A 393 -5.33 21.97 -25.95
C GLY A 393 -5.82 20.51 -26.02
N LEU A 394 -6.96 20.24 -26.68
CA LEU A 394 -7.54 18.91 -26.76
C LEU A 394 -6.61 17.93 -27.50
N ARG A 395 -6.38 16.78 -26.88
CA ARG A 395 -5.67 15.63 -27.45
C ARG A 395 -6.64 14.56 -27.90
N GLU A 396 -7.74 14.40 -27.17
CA GLU A 396 -8.77 13.41 -27.45
C GLU A 396 -10.17 14.01 -27.32
N LEU A 397 -10.99 13.80 -28.33
CA LEU A 397 -12.39 14.21 -28.37
C LEU A 397 -13.25 13.06 -28.90
N VAL A 398 -14.19 12.58 -28.08
CA VAL A 398 -15.06 11.45 -28.42
C VAL A 398 -16.50 11.92 -28.52
N LEU A 399 -17.09 11.81 -29.71
CA LEU A 399 -18.37 12.42 -30.08
C LEU A 399 -19.36 11.44 -30.74
N TYR A 400 -19.00 10.17 -30.93
CA TYR A 400 -19.90 9.21 -31.57
C TYR A 400 -21.25 9.11 -30.84
N GLY A 401 -22.33 8.95 -31.60
CA GLY A 401 -23.69 8.92 -31.05
C GLY A 401 -24.19 10.26 -30.51
N THR A 402 -23.54 11.38 -30.85
CA THR A 402 -24.12 12.72 -30.68
C THR A 402 -24.91 13.15 -31.93
N LEU A 403 -25.50 14.35 -31.90
CA LEU A 403 -26.29 14.93 -32.99
C LEU A 403 -25.56 16.08 -33.69
N ALA A 404 -24.23 16.20 -33.51
CA ALA A 404 -23.45 17.26 -34.12
C ALA A 404 -23.35 17.12 -35.65
N SER A 405 -23.44 18.26 -36.36
CA SER A 405 -23.49 18.29 -37.82
C SER A 405 -22.26 18.94 -38.48
N ASN A 406 -21.42 19.65 -37.73
CA ASN A 406 -20.28 20.45 -38.22
C ASN A 406 -18.91 19.89 -37.79
N VAL A 407 -18.77 18.56 -37.79
CA VAL A 407 -17.59 17.87 -37.23
C VAL A 407 -16.35 18.00 -38.11
N ASP A 408 -16.49 18.11 -39.43
CA ASP A 408 -15.35 18.28 -40.33
C ASP A 408 -14.68 19.65 -40.16
N GLU A 409 -15.46 20.71 -39.97
CA GLU A 409 -14.94 22.02 -39.62
C GLU A 409 -14.25 22.01 -38.25
N LEU A 410 -14.80 21.25 -37.30
CA LEU A 410 -14.19 21.09 -35.98
C LEU A 410 -12.84 20.37 -36.08
N LYS A 411 -12.73 19.31 -36.88
CA LYS A 411 -11.46 18.61 -37.15
C LYS A 411 -10.44 19.55 -37.80
N ALA A 412 -10.87 20.39 -38.74
CA ALA A 412 -9.99 21.38 -39.37
C ALA A 412 -9.49 22.44 -38.36
N ALA A 413 -10.34 22.85 -37.41
CA ALA A 413 -9.96 23.78 -36.35
C ALA A 413 -9.06 23.15 -35.27
N LEU A 414 -9.09 21.83 -35.11
CA LEU A 414 -8.37 21.07 -34.09
C LEU A 414 -7.42 20.02 -34.71
N PRO A 415 -6.41 20.41 -35.49
CA PRO A 415 -5.59 19.47 -36.28
C PRO A 415 -4.74 18.50 -35.44
N ASN A 416 -4.51 18.81 -34.16
CA ASN A 416 -3.73 17.98 -33.23
C ASN A 416 -4.60 17.10 -32.31
N THR A 417 -5.92 17.12 -32.50
CA THR A 417 -6.86 16.38 -31.66
C THR A 417 -7.29 15.08 -32.34
N ARG A 418 -7.19 13.95 -31.63
CA ARG A 418 -7.79 12.69 -32.05
C ARG A 418 -9.30 12.77 -31.86
N VAL A 419 -10.04 13.03 -32.95
CA VAL A 419 -11.51 13.08 -32.97
C VAL A 419 -12.07 11.71 -33.34
N VAL A 420 -12.81 11.08 -32.42
CA VAL A 420 -13.59 9.86 -32.65
C VAL A 420 -15.05 10.24 -32.80
N TRP A 421 -15.62 10.09 -33.99
CA TRP A 421 -16.96 10.54 -34.38
C TRP A 421 -17.77 9.41 -34.99
#